data_AF-A0A1X6YBD7-F1
#
_entry.id   AF-A0A1X6YBD7-F1
#
_cell.length_a   1.000
_cell.length_b   1.000
_cell.length_c   1.000
_cell.angle_alpha   90.00
_cell.angle_beta   90.00
_cell.angle_gamma   90.00
#
_symmetry.space_group_name_H-M   'P 1'
#
loop_
_entity.id
_entity.type
_entity.pdbx_description
1 polymer ?
#
loop_
_entity_poly.entity_id
_entity_poly.type
_entity_poly.pdbx_seq_one_letter_code
_entity_poly.pdbx_strand_id
1 'polypeptide(L)'
;MIAPAPLGRAQSASGHGSSAPPLPDRIDPVALPPDPRLLRRFGVLRALRLGVLPWRRIGGRVVVLCATPPEPETIAALASAGFGRPRCAICAPEVLRRALLPLAEPVLLLRAETRVPLHQSCRIVGRKPLCLLLVVALSVTALSVALAPWAAFALLCALCALTLVVNTAVKLAAALASFRPVPRHRLLALPGDDVMPVISLLVPLYREGAMLVPLLERLDGLDYPRDRLDLCLIVEACDTETRAALSSMPLPSWAQIVVVPTGRLRTKPRALNYALPFARGSIIGIYDAEDAPAADQLRQVVARFATSDRRTGCLQGVLDYYNARSNWIARCFTLEYASWFRVILPGLERLGLVVPLGGTTLFLRRHAIEAVGGWDAHNVTEDADLGVRLARHGFRTELMDSVTLEEANARPWPWNKQRSRWLKGYAMSWGVAMHDPGRLWRELGAWRFLGVQVLFLGTLAQFALAPVLWSFWLVILGMPHPMSPWLRSETLWGLALVFALSECVSWAIAALAARRAGQPWLALWAPMLQVYFPLATIAVWRALWQVLRRPFLWEKTRHGVFNPTTPLTLPPPPSPRRASAG
;
A
#
# COMPACT_ATOMS: atom_id res chain seq x y z
N MET A 1 73.37 10.25 -27.16
CA MET A 1 74.67 9.91 -27.77
C MET A 1 74.54 8.50 -28.34
N ILE A 2 74.19 8.36 -29.62
CA ILE A 2 75.11 8.24 -30.80
C ILE A 2 75.73 6.83 -30.79
N ALA A 3 75.56 5.88 -31.73
CA ALA A 3 75.32 5.89 -33.19
C ALA A 3 74.80 4.48 -33.68
N PRO A 4 74.82 4.09 -34.99
CA PRO A 4 73.86 4.43 -36.06
C PRO A 4 73.32 3.21 -36.87
N ALA A 5 72.61 3.49 -37.98
CA ALA A 5 71.73 2.65 -38.82
C ALA A 5 72.41 1.61 -39.76
N PRO A 6 71.64 0.85 -40.60
CA PRO A 6 71.23 1.38 -41.91
C PRO A 6 69.82 0.99 -42.43
N LEU A 7 69.46 1.69 -43.51
CA LEU A 7 68.22 1.70 -44.31
C LEU A 7 67.90 0.37 -45.02
N GLY A 8 66.60 0.12 -45.28
CA GLY A 8 66.19 -0.94 -46.21
C GLY A 8 64.69 -1.05 -46.52
N ARG A 9 64.24 -0.28 -47.52
CA ARG A 9 63.12 -0.52 -48.46
C ARG A 9 61.66 -0.49 -47.98
N ALA A 10 60.96 0.50 -48.53
CA ALA A 10 59.53 0.48 -48.77
C ALA A 10 59.16 -0.59 -49.83
N GLN A 11 58.10 -1.35 -49.55
CA GLN A 11 57.22 -1.91 -50.57
C GLN A 11 55.78 -1.67 -50.14
N SER A 12 55.07 -0.89 -50.96
CA SER A 12 53.63 -0.75 -50.96
C SER A 12 52.99 -2.05 -51.46
N ALA A 13 52.03 -2.58 -50.71
CA ALA A 13 50.99 -3.44 -51.28
C ALA A 13 49.67 -3.13 -50.58
N SER A 14 48.85 -2.39 -51.31
CA SER A 14 47.42 -2.19 -51.13
C SER A 14 46.69 -3.49 -50.80
N GLY A 15 45.98 -3.49 -49.67
CA GLY A 15 44.98 -4.49 -49.34
C GLY A 15 43.94 -3.86 -48.43
N HIS A 16 42.92 -3.23 -49.03
CA HIS A 16 41.70 -2.83 -48.34
C HIS A 16 40.94 -4.09 -47.87
N GLY A 17 41.39 -4.66 -46.75
CA GLY A 17 40.67 -5.68 -46.01
C GLY A 17 39.86 -5.01 -44.91
N SER A 18 38.65 -4.55 -45.23
CA SER A 18 37.61 -4.30 -44.22
C SER A 18 37.17 -5.65 -43.64
N SER A 19 38.01 -6.32 -42.86
CA SER A 19 37.59 -7.43 -42.02
C SER A 19 37.06 -6.84 -40.72
N ALA A 20 35.75 -6.52 -40.72
CA ALA A 20 35.04 -6.49 -39.46
C ALA A 20 35.32 -7.85 -38.78
N PRO A 21 35.72 -7.87 -37.50
CA PRO A 21 36.01 -9.12 -36.81
C PRO A 21 34.80 -10.06 -36.95
N PRO A 22 35.03 -11.38 -37.17
CA PRO A 22 33.94 -12.33 -37.24
C PRO A 22 33.08 -12.18 -35.99
N LEU A 23 31.75 -12.11 -36.19
CA LEU A 23 30.82 -12.05 -35.07
C LEU A 23 31.08 -13.30 -34.22
N PRO A 24 31.31 -13.16 -32.90
CA PRO A 24 31.53 -14.31 -32.05
C PRO A 24 30.31 -15.24 -32.14
N ASP A 25 30.55 -16.56 -32.09
CA ASP A 25 29.51 -17.60 -32.12
C ASP A 25 28.44 -17.41 -31.02
N ARG A 26 28.74 -16.59 -30.02
CA ARG A 26 27.83 -16.19 -28.94
C ARG A 26 27.98 -14.71 -28.65
N ILE A 27 26.89 -13.96 -28.79
CA ILE A 27 26.84 -12.53 -28.40
C ILE A 27 26.72 -12.46 -26.86
N ASP A 28 27.74 -11.92 -26.19
CA ASP A 28 27.65 -11.52 -24.78
C ASP A 28 27.51 -9.98 -24.66
N PRO A 29 26.28 -9.47 -24.45
CA PRO A 29 26.04 -8.05 -24.29
C PRO A 29 26.61 -7.45 -23.00
N VAL A 30 27.13 -8.27 -22.07
CA VAL A 30 27.84 -7.78 -20.88
C VAL A 30 29.30 -7.49 -21.20
N ALA A 31 29.99 -8.42 -21.87
CA ALA A 31 31.37 -8.23 -22.31
C ALA A 31 31.47 -7.14 -23.39
N LEU A 32 30.45 -7.06 -24.24
CA LEU A 32 30.38 -6.10 -25.34
C LEU A 32 29.07 -5.29 -25.25
N PRO A 33 29.07 -4.17 -24.51
CA PRO A 33 27.85 -3.45 -24.16
C PRO A 33 27.10 -2.88 -25.37
N PRO A 34 25.79 -2.60 -25.21
CA PRO A 34 24.99 -1.97 -26.25
C PRO A 34 25.43 -0.53 -26.52
N ASP A 35 25.24 -0.07 -27.75
CA ASP A 35 25.40 1.34 -28.13
C ASP A 35 24.42 2.20 -27.31
N PRO A 36 24.93 3.10 -26.44
CA PRO A 36 24.09 3.94 -25.60
C PRO A 36 23.12 4.82 -26.38
N ARG A 37 23.43 5.18 -27.64
CA ARG A 37 22.57 6.01 -28.49
C ARG A 37 21.32 5.26 -28.92
N LEU A 38 21.46 3.97 -29.24
CA LEU A 38 20.32 3.12 -29.59
C LEU A 38 19.41 2.89 -28.39
N LEU A 39 20.00 2.59 -27.22
CA LEU A 39 19.23 2.38 -26.00
C LEU A 39 18.55 3.67 -25.51
N ARG A 40 19.21 4.83 -25.62
CA ARG A 40 18.62 6.14 -25.31
C ARG A 40 17.45 6.46 -26.23
N ARG A 41 17.58 6.15 -27.52
CA ARG A 41 16.54 6.38 -28.53
C ARG A 41 15.33 5.45 -28.34
N PHE A 42 15.56 4.20 -27.94
CA PHE A 42 14.48 3.26 -27.67
C PHE A 42 13.81 3.46 -26.30
N GLY A 43 14.60 3.87 -25.32
CA GLY A 43 14.24 3.97 -23.91
C GLY A 43 14.54 2.66 -23.16
N VAL A 44 15.37 2.75 -22.11
CA VAL A 44 15.80 1.58 -21.33
C VAL A 44 14.65 0.84 -20.62
N LEU A 45 13.63 1.57 -20.17
CA LEU A 45 12.46 0.97 -19.53
C LEU A 45 11.53 0.30 -20.56
N ARG A 46 11.50 0.83 -21.78
CA ARG A 46 10.77 0.21 -22.89
C ARG A 46 11.46 -1.09 -23.30
N ALA A 47 12.79 -1.09 -23.38
CA ALA A 47 13.63 -2.27 -23.57
C ALA A 47 13.37 -3.34 -22.51
N LEU A 48 13.37 -2.96 -21.23
CA LEU A 48 13.10 -3.88 -20.13
C LEU A 48 11.69 -4.49 -20.21
N ARG A 49 10.67 -3.66 -20.44
CA ARG A 49 9.26 -4.10 -20.53
C ARG A 49 9.02 -5.06 -21.70
N LEU A 50 9.62 -4.78 -22.85
CA LEU A 50 9.41 -5.56 -24.08
C LEU A 50 10.38 -6.74 -24.22
N GLY A 51 11.30 -6.93 -23.26
CA GLY A 51 12.29 -8.01 -23.33
C GLY A 51 13.20 -7.90 -24.56
N VAL A 52 13.64 -6.67 -24.90
CA VAL A 52 14.54 -6.44 -26.04
C VAL A 52 15.68 -5.49 -25.70
N LEU A 53 16.86 -5.72 -26.28
CA LEU A 53 18.01 -4.84 -26.16
C LEU A 53 18.51 -4.41 -27.54
N PRO A 54 18.25 -3.16 -27.97
CA PRO A 54 18.89 -2.57 -29.14
C PRO A 54 20.41 -2.51 -28.91
N TRP A 55 21.14 -3.41 -29.56
CA TRP A 55 22.53 -3.68 -29.21
C TRP A 55 23.50 -2.80 -29.99
N ARG A 56 23.50 -2.87 -31.33
CA ARG A 56 24.43 -2.08 -32.16
C ARG A 56 24.04 -2.08 -33.63
N ARG A 57 24.69 -1.23 -34.43
CA ARG A 57 24.55 -1.26 -35.89
C ARG A 57 25.64 -2.13 -36.52
N ILE A 58 25.22 -3.10 -37.32
CA ILE A 58 26.10 -3.99 -38.10
C ILE A 58 25.55 -4.03 -39.53
N GLY A 59 26.39 -3.73 -40.54
CA GLY A 59 25.98 -3.72 -41.95
C GLY A 59 24.80 -2.77 -42.24
N GLY A 60 24.81 -1.57 -41.62
CA GLY A 60 23.74 -0.57 -41.79
C GLY A 60 22.43 -0.86 -41.04
N ARG A 61 22.27 -2.04 -40.43
CA ARG A 61 21.05 -2.44 -39.70
C ARG A 61 21.28 -2.48 -38.20
N VAL A 62 20.24 -2.17 -37.43
CA VAL A 62 20.27 -2.33 -35.97
C VAL A 62 20.08 -3.80 -35.62
N VAL A 63 20.99 -4.37 -34.85
CA VAL A 63 20.84 -5.69 -34.23
C VAL A 63 20.18 -5.52 -32.86
N VAL A 64 19.13 -6.28 -32.62
CA VAL A 64 18.34 -6.27 -31.38
C VAL A 64 18.41 -7.65 -30.75
N LEU A 65 18.86 -7.73 -29.51
CA LEU A 65 18.84 -8.98 -28.74
C LEU A 65 17.44 -9.18 -28.16
N CYS A 66 16.87 -10.37 -28.36
CA CYS A 66 15.52 -10.72 -27.89
C CYS A 66 15.56 -12.10 -27.23
N ALA A 67 14.79 -12.30 -26.17
CA ALA A 67 14.67 -13.63 -25.53
C ALA A 67 13.79 -14.59 -26.35
N THR A 68 12.76 -14.02 -26.97
CA THR A 68 11.81 -14.70 -27.85
C THR A 68 11.68 -13.91 -29.15
N PRO A 69 11.13 -14.51 -30.23
CA PRO A 69 10.75 -13.75 -31.41
C PRO A 69 9.87 -12.56 -31.02
N PRO A 70 10.16 -11.34 -31.50
CA PRO A 70 9.45 -10.14 -31.06
C PRO A 70 7.99 -10.19 -31.52
N GLU A 71 7.09 -9.97 -30.57
CA GLU A 71 5.67 -9.80 -30.83
C GLU A 71 5.35 -8.55 -31.66
N PRO A 72 4.16 -8.43 -32.28
CA PRO A 72 3.78 -7.27 -33.08
C PRO A 72 3.94 -5.92 -32.36
N GLU A 73 3.65 -5.85 -31.05
CA GLU A 73 3.88 -4.64 -30.25
C GLU A 73 5.36 -4.26 -30.22
N THR A 74 6.24 -5.24 -30.03
CA THR A 74 7.69 -5.04 -29.99
C THR A 74 8.23 -4.60 -31.35
N ILE A 75 7.72 -5.17 -32.45
CA ILE A 75 8.08 -4.76 -33.81
C ILE A 75 7.65 -3.31 -34.06
N ALA A 76 6.40 -2.97 -33.76
CA ALA A 76 5.89 -1.61 -33.88
C ALA A 76 6.70 -0.62 -33.02
N ALA A 77 7.11 -1.05 -31.83
CA ALA A 77 7.94 -0.26 -30.95
C ALA A 77 9.33 0.03 -31.55
N LEU A 78 10.00 -1.00 -32.08
CA LEU A 78 11.31 -0.85 -32.73
C LEU A 78 11.22 0.03 -33.99
N ALA A 79 10.14 -0.11 -34.77
CA ALA A 79 9.87 0.74 -35.92
C ALA A 79 9.64 2.20 -35.52
N SER A 80 8.83 2.46 -34.48
CA SER A 80 8.56 3.81 -33.94
C SER A 80 9.84 4.51 -33.44
N ALA A 81 10.82 3.74 -32.97
CA ALA A 81 12.13 4.26 -32.60
C ALA A 81 13.02 4.56 -33.81
N GLY A 82 12.55 4.34 -35.04
CA GLY A 82 13.28 4.58 -36.29
C GLY A 82 14.44 3.62 -36.52
N PHE A 83 14.29 2.36 -36.08
CA PHE A 83 15.26 1.30 -36.36
C PHE A 83 15.04 0.59 -37.70
N GLY A 84 14.01 0.98 -38.47
CA GLY A 84 13.71 0.42 -39.78
C GLY A 84 13.38 -1.06 -39.69
N ARG A 85 14.13 -1.91 -40.39
CA ARG A 85 14.08 -3.37 -40.30
C ARG A 85 15.24 -3.91 -39.44
N PRO A 86 15.09 -3.97 -38.10
CA PRO A 86 16.13 -4.51 -37.24
C PRO A 86 16.36 -6.00 -37.52
N ARG A 87 17.59 -6.48 -37.26
CA ARG A 87 17.90 -7.91 -37.21
C ARG A 87 17.80 -8.38 -35.77
N CYS A 88 16.93 -9.34 -35.51
CA CYS A 88 16.81 -9.94 -34.19
C CYS A 88 17.83 -11.07 -34.03
N ALA A 89 18.58 -11.05 -32.93
CA ALA A 89 19.41 -12.16 -32.50
C ALA A 89 18.85 -12.70 -31.19
N ILE A 90 18.58 -14.00 -31.14
CA ILE A 90 17.98 -14.63 -29.96
C ILE A 90 19.08 -14.87 -28.92
N CYS A 91 18.81 -14.52 -27.67
CA CYS A 91 19.68 -14.82 -26.54
C CYS A 91 18.87 -15.37 -25.36
N ALA A 92 19.54 -15.99 -24.39
CA ALA A 92 18.85 -16.45 -23.19
C ALA A 92 18.26 -15.24 -22.41
N PRO A 93 17.04 -15.37 -21.84
CA PRO A 93 16.42 -14.31 -21.04
C PRO A 93 17.33 -13.75 -19.94
N GLU A 94 18.14 -14.60 -19.33
CA GLU A 94 19.09 -14.28 -18.27
C GLU A 94 20.21 -13.36 -18.78
N VAL A 95 20.71 -13.62 -20.00
CA VAL A 95 21.75 -12.80 -20.63
C VAL A 95 21.21 -11.40 -20.91
N LEU A 96 20.00 -11.32 -21.46
CA LEU A 96 19.33 -10.05 -21.72
C LEU A 96 19.09 -9.26 -20.42
N ARG A 97 18.54 -9.92 -19.39
CA ARG A 97 18.26 -9.33 -18.08
C ARG A 97 19.55 -8.86 -17.41
N ARG A 98 20.63 -9.64 -17.46
CA ARG A 98 21.95 -9.29 -16.91
C ARG A 98 22.57 -8.07 -17.59
N ALA A 99 22.33 -7.86 -18.89
CA ALA A 99 22.81 -6.68 -19.60
C ALA A 99 21.90 -5.44 -19.42
N LEU A 100 20.58 -5.62 -19.38
CA LEU A 100 19.63 -4.50 -19.27
C LEU A 100 19.51 -3.94 -17.85
N LEU A 101 19.53 -4.79 -16.82
CA LEU A 101 19.28 -4.37 -15.44
C LEU A 101 20.25 -3.28 -14.97
N PRO A 102 21.59 -3.43 -15.10
CA PRO A 102 22.52 -2.39 -14.66
C PRO A 102 22.32 -1.05 -15.38
N LEU A 103 21.89 -1.09 -16.65
CA LEU A 103 21.61 0.10 -17.45
C LEU A 103 20.28 0.76 -17.07
N ALA A 104 19.30 -0.03 -16.65
CA ALA A 104 17.97 0.45 -16.23
C ALA A 104 17.96 0.95 -14.78
N GLU A 105 18.85 0.42 -13.94
CA GLU A 105 18.85 0.58 -12.50
C GLU A 105 18.76 2.04 -12.03
N PRO A 106 19.59 2.99 -12.51
CA PRO A 106 19.52 4.38 -12.04
C PRO A 106 18.16 5.03 -12.35
N VAL A 107 17.58 4.70 -13.50
CA VAL A 107 16.28 5.22 -13.92
C VAL A 107 15.15 4.58 -13.11
N LEU A 108 15.22 3.27 -12.87
CA LEU A 108 14.26 2.55 -12.03
C LEU A 108 14.27 3.08 -10.60
N LEU A 109 15.45 3.30 -10.02
CA LEU A 109 15.60 3.83 -8.67
C LEU A 109 15.03 5.25 -8.54
N LEU A 110 15.38 6.14 -9.46
CA LEU A 110 14.84 7.49 -9.48
C LEU A 110 13.32 7.47 -9.64
N ARG A 111 12.79 6.67 -10.56
CA ARG A 111 11.33 6.52 -10.73
C ARG A 111 10.70 5.94 -9.48
N ALA A 112 11.31 4.96 -8.83
CA ALA A 112 10.77 4.34 -7.63
C ALA A 112 10.57 5.35 -6.49
N GLU A 113 11.43 6.37 -6.40
CA GLU A 113 11.34 7.45 -5.42
C GLU A 113 10.42 8.60 -5.86
N THR A 114 10.25 8.83 -7.16
CA THR A 114 9.65 10.07 -7.69
C THR A 114 8.40 9.89 -8.55
N ARG A 115 7.85 8.68 -8.63
CA ARG A 115 6.76 8.29 -9.54
C ARG A 115 5.47 9.10 -9.37
N VAL A 116 5.07 9.37 -8.13
CA VAL A 116 3.83 10.11 -7.84
C VAL A 116 4.02 11.60 -8.11
N PRO A 117 3.15 12.27 -8.87
CA PRO A 117 3.27 13.71 -9.15
C PRO A 117 3.46 14.54 -7.89
N LEU A 118 4.26 15.61 -7.99
CA LEU A 118 4.70 16.40 -6.83
C LEU A 118 3.51 16.88 -5.97
N HIS A 119 2.45 17.40 -6.58
CA HIS A 119 1.23 17.88 -5.91
C HIS A 119 0.37 16.79 -5.21
N GLN A 120 0.71 15.51 -5.34
CA GLN A 120 0.07 14.38 -4.64
C GLN A 120 1.08 13.54 -3.84
N SER A 121 2.31 14.03 -3.70
CA SER A 121 3.39 13.29 -3.02
C SER A 121 3.82 14.03 -1.77
N CYS A 122 4.11 13.28 -0.70
CA CYS A 122 4.69 13.78 0.54
C CYS A 122 6.05 14.46 0.36
N ARG A 123 6.63 14.42 -0.85
CA ARG A 123 7.78 15.24 -1.25
C ARG A 123 7.55 16.74 -1.07
N ILE A 124 6.32 17.22 -1.28
CA ILE A 124 5.98 18.65 -1.07
C ILE A 124 5.77 19.00 0.38
N VAL A 125 5.61 18.01 1.26
CA VAL A 125 5.54 18.23 2.69
C VAL A 125 6.96 18.59 3.13
N GLY A 126 7.38 19.79 2.75
CA GLY A 126 8.54 20.45 3.29
C GLY A 126 8.29 20.57 4.78
N ARG A 127 9.31 20.19 5.56
CA ARG A 127 9.27 20.34 7.01
C ARG A 127 8.85 21.75 7.42
N LYS A 128 9.25 22.79 6.68
CA LYS A 128 9.07 24.19 7.09
C LYS A 128 7.61 24.68 7.13
N PRO A 129 6.80 24.62 6.05
CA PRO A 129 5.44 25.16 6.09
C PRO A 129 4.49 24.39 7.01
N LEU A 130 4.56 23.04 7.00
CA LEU A 130 3.72 22.22 7.90
C LEU A 130 4.15 22.37 9.37
N CYS A 131 5.46 22.39 9.66
CA CYS A 131 5.92 22.66 11.01
C CYS A 131 5.54 24.08 11.46
N LEU A 132 5.63 25.08 10.59
CA LEU A 132 5.23 26.45 10.92
C LEU A 132 3.73 26.51 11.25
N LEU A 133 2.88 25.90 10.42
CA LEU A 133 1.44 25.82 10.68
C LEU A 133 1.14 25.13 12.02
N LEU A 134 1.75 23.98 12.27
CA LEU A 134 1.57 23.23 13.53
C LEU A 134 2.10 24.01 14.74
N VAL A 135 3.26 24.65 14.63
CA VAL A 135 3.84 25.48 15.69
C VAL A 135 2.94 26.67 15.97
N VAL A 136 2.48 27.39 14.93
CA VAL A 136 1.54 28.51 15.09
C VAL A 136 0.24 28.03 15.74
N ALA A 137 -0.34 26.92 15.28
CA ALA A 137 -1.55 26.36 15.88
C ALA A 137 -1.36 26.00 17.35
N LEU A 138 -0.25 25.35 17.70
CA LEU A 138 0.10 25.00 19.08
C LEU A 138 0.38 26.25 19.93
N SER A 139 1.07 27.25 19.40
CA SER A 139 1.36 28.51 20.09
C SER A 139 0.09 29.33 20.32
N VAL A 140 -0.79 29.42 19.33
CA VAL A 140 -2.10 30.08 19.46
C VAL A 140 -2.97 29.34 20.48
N THR A 141 -2.95 28.00 20.48
CA THR A 141 -3.67 27.19 21.48
C THR A 141 -3.11 27.43 22.88
N ALA A 142 -1.79 27.39 23.05
CA ALA A 142 -1.13 27.64 24.33
C ALA A 142 -1.40 29.06 24.84
N LEU A 143 -1.35 30.07 23.97
CA LEU A 143 -1.67 31.45 24.30
C LEU A 143 -3.15 31.61 24.68
N SER A 144 -4.07 30.96 23.96
CA SER A 144 -5.50 30.96 24.29
C SER A 144 -5.76 30.33 25.67
N VAL A 145 -5.06 29.24 25.98
CA VAL A 145 -5.11 28.59 27.29
C VAL A 145 -4.51 29.48 28.39
N ALA A 146 -3.47 30.26 28.09
CA ALA A 146 -2.87 31.17 29.06
C ALA A 146 -3.73 32.42 29.34
N LEU A 147 -4.35 32.98 28.31
CA LEU A 147 -5.14 34.22 28.40
C LEU A 147 -6.58 33.98 28.87
N ALA A 148 -7.20 32.88 28.45
CA ALA A 148 -8.59 32.55 28.77
C ALA A 148 -8.79 31.02 28.86
N PRO A 149 -8.20 30.34 29.87
CA PRO A 149 -8.20 28.88 29.97
C PRO A 149 -9.59 28.25 29.91
N TRP A 150 -10.60 28.90 30.50
CA TRP A 150 -11.99 28.45 30.48
C TRP A 150 -12.63 28.55 29.10
N ALA A 151 -12.46 29.69 28.40
CA ALA A 151 -12.97 29.86 27.04
C ALA A 151 -12.27 28.89 26.07
N ALA A 152 -10.96 28.68 26.23
CA ALA A 152 -10.20 27.70 25.47
C ALA A 152 -10.71 26.28 25.72
N PHE A 153 -10.95 25.89 26.97
CA PHE A 153 -11.47 24.56 27.30
C PHE A 153 -12.92 24.37 26.81
N ALA A 154 -13.78 25.39 26.92
CA ALA A 154 -15.14 25.35 26.37
C ALA A 154 -15.14 25.18 24.84
N LEU A 155 -14.24 25.89 24.13
CA LEU A 155 -14.05 25.72 22.69
C LEU A 155 -13.58 24.30 22.36
N LEU A 156 -12.62 23.75 23.14
CA LEU A 156 -12.19 22.36 22.98
C LEU A 156 -13.37 21.39 23.18
N CYS A 157 -14.17 21.54 24.24
CA CYS A 157 -15.37 20.71 24.46
C CYS A 157 -16.36 20.81 23.29
N ALA A 158 -16.59 22.01 22.75
CA ALA A 158 -17.47 22.21 21.59
C ALA A 158 -16.93 21.53 20.33
N LEU A 159 -15.63 21.67 20.05
CA LEU A 159 -14.96 20.99 18.94
C LEU A 159 -15.01 19.46 19.11
N CYS A 160 -14.77 18.96 20.33
CA CYS A 160 -14.86 17.53 20.66
C CYS A 160 -16.26 16.99 20.41
N ALA A 161 -17.30 17.70 20.89
CA ALA A 161 -18.68 17.31 20.71
C ALA A 161 -19.05 17.28 19.22
N LEU A 162 -18.64 18.31 18.46
CA LEU A 162 -18.86 18.35 17.01
C LEU A 162 -18.18 17.18 16.29
N THR A 163 -16.89 16.93 16.55
CA THR A 163 -16.17 15.83 15.90
C THR A 163 -16.74 14.47 16.30
N LEU A 164 -17.13 14.30 17.56
CA LEU A 164 -17.77 13.09 18.05
C LEU A 164 -19.09 12.83 17.31
N VAL A 165 -19.99 13.83 17.26
CA VAL A 165 -21.29 13.71 16.58
C VAL A 165 -21.11 13.38 15.10
N VAL A 166 -20.21 14.07 14.41
CA VAL A 166 -19.95 13.83 12.98
C VAL A 166 -19.37 12.43 12.75
N ASN A 167 -18.37 12.02 13.53
CA ASN A 167 -17.79 10.68 13.40
C ASN A 167 -18.80 9.58 13.69
N THR A 168 -19.63 9.76 14.72
CA THR A 168 -20.66 8.79 15.11
C THR A 168 -21.78 8.73 14.07
N ALA A 169 -22.17 9.85 13.49
CA ALA A 169 -23.11 9.89 12.37
C ALA A 169 -22.56 9.12 11.16
N VAL A 170 -21.28 9.31 10.80
CA VAL A 170 -20.65 8.57 9.70
C VAL A 170 -20.53 7.08 10.02
N LYS A 171 -20.12 6.69 11.23
CA LYS A 171 -20.08 5.29 11.66
C LYS A 171 -21.44 4.63 11.61
N LEU A 172 -22.49 5.30 12.09
CA LEU A 172 -23.86 4.81 12.04
C LEU A 172 -24.35 4.70 10.61
N ALA A 173 -24.14 5.71 9.77
CA ALA A 173 -24.49 5.68 8.36
C ALA A 173 -23.78 4.55 7.62
N ALA A 174 -22.48 4.33 7.90
CA ALA A 174 -21.71 3.23 7.35
C ALA A 174 -22.26 1.87 7.82
N ALA A 175 -22.56 1.73 9.11
CA ALA A 175 -23.15 0.52 9.66
C ALA A 175 -24.50 0.20 9.01
N LEU A 176 -25.39 1.18 8.89
CA LEU A 176 -26.68 1.06 8.20
C LEU A 176 -26.49 0.71 6.72
N ALA A 177 -25.58 1.39 6.02
CA ALA A 177 -25.26 1.10 4.63
C ALA A 177 -24.72 -0.31 4.44
N SER A 178 -23.93 -0.85 5.39
CA SER A 178 -23.37 -2.20 5.34
C SER A 178 -24.43 -3.32 5.36
N PHE A 179 -25.65 -3.02 5.81
CA PHE A 179 -26.78 -3.96 5.75
C PHE A 179 -27.44 -4.03 4.39
N ARG A 180 -27.30 -2.99 3.55
CA ARG A 180 -27.89 -2.98 2.20
C ARG A 180 -27.47 -4.25 1.44
N PRO A 181 -28.40 -4.93 0.77
CA PRO A 181 -28.06 -6.12 0.00
C PRO A 181 -26.97 -5.79 -1.02
N VAL A 182 -25.97 -6.65 -1.15
CA VAL A 182 -25.05 -6.59 -2.30
C VAL A 182 -25.88 -7.01 -3.50
N PRO A 183 -25.95 -6.21 -4.58
CA PRO A 183 -26.54 -6.68 -5.83
C PRO A 183 -25.91 -8.04 -6.16
N ARG A 184 -26.72 -9.08 -6.30
CA ARG A 184 -26.22 -10.39 -6.71
C ARG A 184 -25.66 -10.22 -8.10
N HIS A 185 -24.35 -10.09 -8.21
CA HIS A 185 -23.70 -10.27 -9.49
C HIS A 185 -23.91 -11.75 -9.81
N ARG A 186 -24.51 -12.01 -10.99
CA ARG A 186 -24.56 -13.37 -11.52
C ARG A 186 -23.15 -13.91 -11.38
N LEU A 187 -23.00 -15.04 -10.68
CA LEU A 187 -21.77 -15.82 -10.73
C LEU A 187 -21.57 -16.14 -12.20
N LEU A 188 -20.82 -15.30 -12.92
CA LEU A 188 -20.31 -15.70 -14.20
C LEU A 188 -19.49 -16.95 -13.90
N ALA A 189 -19.70 -18.01 -14.67
CA ALA A 189 -18.74 -19.09 -14.70
C ALA A 189 -17.38 -18.42 -14.90
N LEU A 190 -16.47 -18.64 -13.95
CA LEU A 190 -15.11 -18.20 -14.12
C LEU A 190 -14.62 -18.69 -15.49
N PRO A 191 -13.79 -17.92 -16.20
CA PRO A 191 -13.16 -18.42 -17.41
C PRO A 191 -12.51 -19.78 -17.09
N GLY A 192 -12.41 -20.67 -18.08
CA GLY A 192 -11.56 -21.85 -17.91
C GLY A 192 -10.17 -21.45 -17.43
N ASP A 193 -9.48 -22.33 -16.70
CA ASP A 193 -8.15 -22.03 -16.13
C ASP A 193 -7.14 -21.52 -17.19
N ASP A 194 -7.34 -21.90 -18.46
CA ASP A 194 -6.59 -21.47 -19.64
C ASP A 194 -6.78 -20.00 -20.02
N VAL A 195 -7.89 -19.36 -19.62
CA VAL A 195 -8.23 -17.96 -19.94
C VAL A 195 -8.11 -17.03 -18.72
N MET A 196 -7.63 -17.55 -17.59
CA MET A 196 -7.43 -16.75 -16.38
C MET A 196 -6.35 -15.66 -16.56
N PRO A 197 -6.57 -14.44 -16.01
CA PRO A 197 -5.57 -13.38 -16.09
C PRO A 197 -4.34 -13.72 -15.24
N VAL A 198 -3.17 -13.28 -15.67
CA VAL A 198 -1.97 -13.36 -14.83
C VAL A 198 -2.11 -12.40 -13.65
N ILE A 199 -1.86 -12.88 -12.44
CA ILE A 199 -1.81 -12.10 -11.20
C ILE A 199 -0.37 -12.03 -10.71
N SER A 200 0.16 -10.82 -10.55
CA SER A 200 1.45 -10.61 -9.89
C SER A 200 1.27 -10.31 -8.42
N LEU A 201 1.84 -11.14 -7.56
CA LEU A 201 1.85 -10.95 -6.10
C LEU A 201 3.17 -10.28 -5.71
N LEU A 202 3.09 -9.05 -5.22
CA LEU A 202 4.24 -8.30 -4.72
C LEU A 202 4.35 -8.48 -3.21
N VAL A 203 5.46 -9.08 -2.76
CA VAL A 203 5.72 -9.34 -1.33
C VAL A 203 7.01 -8.65 -0.90
N PRO A 204 6.92 -7.47 -0.25
CA PRO A 204 8.09 -6.76 0.26
C PRO A 204 8.59 -7.37 1.56
N LEU A 205 9.87 -7.72 1.58
CA LEU A 205 10.54 -8.39 2.68
C LEU A 205 11.67 -7.52 3.23
N TYR A 206 11.79 -7.44 4.56
CA TYR A 206 12.89 -6.74 5.22
C TYR A 206 13.16 -7.29 6.62
N ARG A 207 14.24 -8.04 6.81
CA ARG A 207 14.54 -8.82 8.03
C ARG A 207 13.40 -9.78 8.38
N GLU A 208 13.00 -10.56 7.39
CA GLU A 208 11.85 -11.48 7.42
C GLU A 208 12.28 -12.92 7.13
N GLY A 209 13.57 -13.25 7.30
CA GLY A 209 14.11 -14.57 6.95
C GLY A 209 13.36 -15.73 7.61
N ALA A 210 12.93 -15.55 8.86
CA ALA A 210 12.14 -16.54 9.61
C ALA A 210 10.70 -16.73 9.09
N MET A 211 10.14 -15.76 8.36
CA MET A 211 8.77 -15.83 7.82
C MET A 211 8.71 -16.41 6.41
N LEU A 212 9.85 -16.62 5.74
CA LEU A 212 9.89 -17.11 4.35
C LEU A 212 9.23 -18.48 4.17
N VAL A 213 9.51 -19.44 5.07
CA VAL A 213 8.94 -20.78 4.97
C VAL A 213 7.42 -20.75 5.17
N PRO A 214 6.87 -20.19 6.28
CA PRO A 214 5.43 -20.05 6.44
C PRO A 214 4.76 -19.26 5.30
N LEU A 215 5.41 -18.21 4.79
CA LEU A 215 4.90 -17.42 3.67
C LEU A 215 4.74 -18.28 2.42
N LEU A 216 5.79 -19.01 2.01
CA LEU A 216 5.74 -19.83 0.80
C LEU A 216 4.74 -20.97 0.93
N GLU A 217 4.64 -21.61 2.10
CA GLU A 217 3.63 -22.64 2.36
C GLU A 217 2.21 -22.10 2.21
N ARG A 218 1.93 -20.90 2.75
CA ARG A 218 0.61 -20.27 2.64
C ARG A 218 0.28 -19.83 1.21
N LEU A 219 1.27 -19.31 0.48
CA LEU A 219 1.09 -18.92 -0.92
C LEU A 219 0.96 -20.13 -1.84
N ASP A 220 1.61 -21.26 -1.51
CA ASP A 220 1.39 -22.53 -2.18
C ASP A 220 -0.01 -23.10 -1.85
N GLY A 221 -0.61 -22.75 -0.73
CA GLY A 221 -2.02 -23.07 -0.43
C GLY A 221 -3.06 -22.34 -1.29
N LEU A 222 -2.67 -21.35 -2.11
CA LEU A 222 -3.60 -20.61 -2.95
C LEU A 222 -4.12 -21.44 -4.13
N ASP A 223 -5.43 -21.47 -4.30
CA ASP A 223 -6.17 -22.14 -5.35
C ASP A 223 -6.25 -21.26 -6.61
N TYR A 224 -5.16 -21.27 -7.39
CA TYR A 224 -5.06 -20.56 -8.67
C TYR A 224 -4.03 -21.22 -9.61
N PRO A 225 -4.24 -21.20 -10.95
CA PRO A 225 -3.29 -21.82 -11.89
C PRO A 225 -1.87 -21.26 -11.76
N ARG A 226 -0.88 -22.13 -11.55
CA ARG A 226 0.51 -21.75 -11.23
C ARG A 226 1.21 -21.01 -12.36
N ASP A 227 0.90 -21.35 -13.60
CA ASP A 227 1.37 -20.68 -14.82
C ASP A 227 0.78 -19.27 -14.99
N ARG A 228 -0.30 -18.96 -14.25
CA ARG A 228 -0.95 -17.63 -14.19
C ARG A 228 -0.59 -16.85 -12.92
N LEU A 229 0.26 -17.39 -12.05
CA LEU A 229 0.82 -16.69 -10.90
C LEU A 229 2.21 -16.14 -11.21
N ASP A 230 2.49 -14.95 -10.67
CA ASP A 230 3.79 -14.29 -10.75
C ASP A 230 4.16 -13.71 -9.39
N LEU A 231 4.93 -14.43 -8.59
CA LEU A 231 5.34 -14.00 -7.25
C LEU A 231 6.64 -13.20 -7.33
N CYS A 232 6.60 -11.94 -6.92
CA CYS A 232 7.77 -11.10 -6.77
C CYS A 232 8.12 -10.96 -5.28
N LEU A 233 9.18 -11.66 -4.86
CA LEU A 233 9.78 -11.51 -3.53
C LEU A 233 10.76 -10.33 -3.58
N ILE A 234 10.40 -9.23 -2.93
CA ILE A 234 11.13 -7.95 -3.05
C ILE A 234 11.99 -7.76 -1.82
N VAL A 235 13.31 -7.66 -2.00
CA VAL A 235 14.28 -7.53 -0.91
C VAL A 235 15.21 -6.35 -1.13
N GLU A 236 15.60 -5.69 -0.04
CA GLU A 236 16.62 -4.64 -0.08
C GLU A 236 18.01 -5.24 -0.30
N ALA A 237 18.85 -4.60 -1.12
CA ALA A 237 20.23 -5.04 -1.35
C ALA A 237 21.04 -5.19 -0.04
N CYS A 238 20.75 -4.33 0.96
CA CYS A 238 21.40 -4.35 2.27
C CYS A 238 20.85 -5.40 3.24
N ASP A 239 19.76 -6.09 2.91
CA ASP A 239 19.17 -7.12 3.78
C ASP A 239 19.80 -8.49 3.53
N THR A 240 21.04 -8.65 4.01
CA THR A 240 21.84 -9.87 3.81
C THR A 240 21.21 -11.11 4.43
N GLU A 241 20.53 -10.97 5.58
CA GLU A 241 19.86 -12.05 6.29
C GLU A 241 18.76 -12.69 5.43
N THR A 242 17.78 -11.90 5.00
CA THR A 242 16.66 -12.40 4.18
C THR A 242 17.16 -12.90 2.82
N ARG A 243 18.16 -12.23 2.22
CA ARG A 243 18.74 -12.66 0.93
C ARG A 243 19.47 -14.01 1.04
N ALA A 244 20.19 -14.24 2.13
CA ALA A 244 20.84 -15.53 2.38
C ALA A 244 19.80 -16.64 2.51
N ALA A 245 18.73 -16.41 3.29
CA ALA A 245 17.65 -17.35 3.46
C ALA A 245 16.93 -17.68 2.13
N LEU A 246 16.63 -16.67 1.30
CA LEU A 246 16.06 -16.86 -0.04
C LEU A 246 16.99 -17.62 -0.99
N SER A 247 18.31 -17.43 -0.85
CA SER A 247 19.29 -18.12 -1.70
C SER A 247 19.48 -19.58 -1.31
N SER A 248 19.20 -19.94 -0.06
CA SER A 248 19.32 -21.31 0.46
C SER A 248 18.07 -22.18 0.25
N MET A 249 16.96 -21.61 -0.21
CA MET A 249 15.69 -22.33 -0.33
C MET A 249 15.29 -22.55 -1.79
N PRO A 250 14.67 -23.69 -2.13
CA PRO A 250 14.08 -23.89 -3.44
C PRO A 250 12.88 -22.95 -3.60
N LEU A 251 12.88 -22.14 -4.66
CA LEU A 251 11.75 -21.29 -5.00
C LEU A 251 10.90 -21.95 -6.07
N PRO A 252 9.56 -21.80 -6.01
CA PRO A 252 8.70 -22.32 -7.06
C PRO A 252 8.97 -21.58 -8.38
N SER A 253 8.69 -22.23 -9.51
CA SER A 253 8.95 -21.70 -10.86
C SER A 253 8.21 -20.40 -11.17
N TRP A 254 7.13 -20.12 -10.46
CA TRP A 254 6.34 -18.90 -10.56
C TRP A 254 6.82 -17.77 -9.63
N ALA A 255 7.92 -17.97 -8.89
CA ALA A 255 8.53 -16.96 -8.02
C ALA A 255 9.82 -16.38 -8.59
N GLN A 256 10.03 -15.08 -8.36
CA GLN A 256 11.24 -14.36 -8.70
C GLN A 256 11.67 -13.43 -7.55
N ILE A 257 12.99 -13.32 -7.37
CA ILE A 257 13.58 -12.37 -6.43
C ILE A 257 13.86 -11.04 -7.15
N VAL A 258 13.34 -9.95 -6.59
CA VAL A 258 13.64 -8.58 -7.01
C VAL A 258 14.48 -7.91 -5.94
N VAL A 259 15.78 -7.74 -6.22
CA VAL A 259 16.69 -7.03 -5.32
C VAL A 259 16.61 -5.54 -5.63
N VAL A 260 16.18 -4.76 -4.64
CA VAL A 260 16.10 -3.30 -4.74
C VAL A 260 17.45 -2.70 -4.33
N PRO A 261 18.12 -1.95 -5.21
CA PRO A 261 19.39 -1.31 -4.89
C PRO A 261 19.26 -0.30 -3.75
N THR A 262 20.39 0.00 -3.12
CA THR A 262 20.46 1.06 -2.11
C THR A 262 20.17 2.41 -2.75
N GLY A 263 19.09 3.06 -2.30
CA GLY A 263 18.68 4.40 -2.72
C GLY A 263 18.71 5.42 -1.59
N ARG A 264 18.13 6.60 -1.83
CA ARG A 264 18.04 7.69 -0.84
C ARG A 264 17.02 7.40 0.25
N LEU A 265 15.93 6.73 -0.13
CA LEU A 265 14.88 6.28 0.78
C LEU A 265 15.02 4.78 0.97
N ARG A 266 14.52 4.23 2.08
CA ARG A 266 14.32 2.79 2.25
C ARG A 266 12.94 2.55 2.84
N THR A 267 11.96 2.34 1.98
CA THR A 267 10.54 2.26 2.34
C THR A 267 9.83 1.19 1.49
N LYS A 268 8.78 0.57 2.06
CA LYS A 268 7.87 -0.36 1.35
C LYS A 268 7.37 0.21 0.02
N PRO A 269 6.80 1.43 -0.07
CA PRO A 269 6.35 2.00 -1.35
C PRO A 269 7.46 2.16 -2.40
N ARG A 270 8.70 2.50 -2.00
CA ARG A 270 9.84 2.56 -2.93
C ARG A 270 10.15 1.18 -3.49
N ALA A 271 10.20 0.16 -2.64
CA ALA A 271 10.43 -1.22 -3.06
C ALA A 271 9.33 -1.73 -4.01
N LEU A 272 8.06 -1.47 -3.69
CA LEU A 272 6.92 -1.80 -4.56
C LEU A 272 7.00 -1.08 -5.92
N ASN A 273 7.33 0.21 -5.95
CA ASN A 273 7.49 0.94 -7.21
C ASN A 273 8.65 0.43 -8.06
N TYR A 274 9.75 0.02 -7.43
CA TYR A 274 10.91 -0.58 -8.12
C TYR A 274 10.54 -1.94 -8.70
N ALA A 275 9.73 -2.72 -7.98
CA ALA A 275 9.29 -4.06 -8.39
C ALA A 275 8.21 -4.04 -9.49
N LEU A 276 7.34 -3.03 -9.51
CA LEU A 276 6.19 -2.95 -10.41
C LEU A 276 6.49 -3.18 -11.91
N PRO A 277 7.59 -2.68 -12.49
CA PRO A 277 7.95 -2.97 -13.89
C PRO A 277 8.28 -4.45 -14.17
N PHE A 278 8.67 -5.22 -13.16
CA PHE A 278 8.99 -6.65 -13.26
C PHE A 278 7.76 -7.56 -13.14
N ALA A 279 6.63 -7.00 -12.65
CA ALA A 279 5.37 -7.69 -12.56
C ALA A 279 4.78 -7.94 -13.97
N ARG A 280 4.38 -9.18 -14.25
CA ARG A 280 3.80 -9.61 -15.54
C ARG A 280 2.27 -9.50 -15.56
N GLY A 281 1.64 -9.54 -14.39
CA GLY A 281 0.21 -9.61 -14.21
C GLY A 281 -0.56 -8.39 -14.69
N SER A 282 -1.78 -8.63 -15.15
CA SER A 282 -2.77 -7.58 -15.40
C SER A 282 -3.44 -7.10 -14.10
N ILE A 283 -3.34 -7.93 -13.06
CA ILE A 283 -3.75 -7.65 -11.67
C ILE A 283 -2.49 -7.68 -10.80
N ILE A 284 -2.33 -6.67 -9.95
CA ILE A 284 -1.22 -6.53 -9.00
C ILE A 284 -1.78 -6.74 -7.59
N GLY A 285 -1.43 -7.86 -6.96
CA GLY A 285 -1.71 -8.17 -5.57
C GLY A 285 -0.56 -7.72 -4.66
N ILE A 286 -0.88 -7.31 -3.44
CA ILE A 286 0.10 -7.00 -2.39
C ILE A 286 -0.20 -7.88 -1.18
N TYR A 287 0.82 -8.60 -0.74
CA TYR A 287 0.85 -9.32 0.53
C TYR A 287 2.05 -8.89 1.37
N ASP A 288 1.88 -8.91 2.69
CA ASP A 288 2.97 -8.81 3.67
C ASP A 288 3.47 -10.21 4.06
N ALA A 289 4.62 -10.28 4.73
CA ALA A 289 5.31 -11.55 4.98
C ALA A 289 4.54 -12.49 5.92
N GLU A 290 3.73 -11.92 6.80
CA GLU A 290 2.93 -12.62 7.79
C GLU A 290 1.54 -13.05 7.31
N ASP A 291 1.15 -12.67 6.11
CA ASP A 291 -0.19 -12.91 5.60
C ASP A 291 -0.48 -14.40 5.41
N ALA A 292 -1.71 -14.77 5.76
CA ALA A 292 -2.31 -16.06 5.50
C ALA A 292 -3.66 -15.86 4.77
N PRO A 293 -3.63 -15.67 3.45
CA PRO A 293 -4.84 -15.45 2.66
C PRO A 293 -5.70 -16.70 2.57
N ALA A 294 -7.02 -16.53 2.40
CA ALA A 294 -7.91 -17.62 2.05
C ALA A 294 -7.51 -18.29 0.73
N ALA A 295 -7.59 -19.62 0.66
CA ALA A 295 -7.13 -20.40 -0.48
C ALA A 295 -7.77 -19.94 -1.81
N ASP A 296 -9.08 -19.67 -1.82
CA ASP A 296 -9.84 -19.27 -3.01
C ASP A 296 -9.79 -17.75 -3.32
N GLN A 297 -9.02 -16.96 -2.55
CA GLN A 297 -9.03 -15.49 -2.62
C GLN A 297 -8.76 -14.97 -4.04
N LEU A 298 -7.80 -15.56 -4.76
CA LEU A 298 -7.44 -15.10 -6.11
C LEU A 298 -8.55 -15.36 -7.14
N ARG A 299 -9.27 -16.48 -7.02
CA ARG A 299 -10.44 -16.77 -7.84
C ARG A 299 -11.57 -15.77 -7.57
N GLN A 300 -11.79 -15.40 -6.31
CA GLN A 300 -12.75 -14.35 -5.95
C GLN A 300 -12.36 -12.99 -6.54
N VAL A 301 -11.07 -12.62 -6.50
CA VAL A 301 -10.55 -11.38 -7.11
C VAL A 301 -10.87 -11.32 -8.61
N VAL A 302 -10.61 -12.40 -9.35
CA VAL A 302 -10.89 -12.46 -10.78
C VAL A 302 -12.38 -12.40 -11.07
N ALA A 303 -13.19 -13.20 -10.37
CA ALA A 303 -14.65 -13.18 -10.50
C ALA A 303 -15.21 -11.77 -10.26
N ARG A 304 -14.67 -11.07 -9.25
CA ARG A 304 -15.11 -9.73 -8.91
C ARG A 304 -14.70 -8.73 -9.98
N PHE A 305 -13.44 -8.68 -10.39
CA PHE A 305 -13.02 -7.80 -11.47
C PHE A 305 -13.70 -8.09 -12.81
N ALA A 306 -14.13 -9.32 -13.09
CA ALA A 306 -14.89 -9.64 -14.30
C ALA A 306 -16.30 -9.02 -14.30
N THR A 307 -16.89 -8.79 -13.11
CA THR A 307 -18.26 -8.30 -12.95
C THR A 307 -18.36 -6.83 -12.51
N SER A 308 -17.27 -6.27 -11.98
CA SER A 308 -17.20 -4.87 -11.56
C SER A 308 -17.05 -3.90 -12.75
N ASP A 309 -17.43 -2.65 -12.52
CA ASP A 309 -17.25 -1.57 -13.50
C ASP A 309 -15.77 -1.39 -13.89
N ARG A 310 -15.50 -0.88 -15.10
CA ARG A 310 -14.13 -0.63 -15.55
C ARG A 310 -13.39 0.38 -14.67
N ARG A 311 -14.11 1.29 -14.00
CA ARG A 311 -13.54 2.24 -13.04
C ARG A 311 -13.20 1.59 -11.69
N THR A 312 -13.61 0.36 -11.43
CA THR A 312 -13.16 -0.39 -10.25
C THR A 312 -11.70 -0.77 -10.44
N GLY A 313 -10.83 0.06 -9.88
CA GLY A 313 -9.38 -0.04 -10.01
C GLY A 313 -8.74 -0.87 -8.91
N CYS A 314 -9.44 -1.04 -7.78
CA CYS A 314 -8.94 -1.73 -6.60
C CYS A 314 -10.02 -2.61 -5.95
N LEU A 315 -9.62 -3.81 -5.53
CA LEU A 315 -10.37 -4.65 -4.61
C LEU A 315 -9.57 -4.78 -3.31
N GLN A 316 -10.25 -4.58 -2.19
CA GLN A 316 -9.68 -4.73 -0.84
C GLN A 316 -10.39 -5.88 -0.14
N GLY A 317 -9.65 -6.91 0.26
CA GLY A 317 -10.19 -7.97 1.13
C GLY A 317 -10.20 -7.57 2.60
N VAL A 318 -10.68 -8.49 3.44
CA VAL A 318 -10.82 -8.33 4.88
C VAL A 318 -9.55 -8.79 5.58
N LEU A 319 -9.01 -7.95 6.46
CA LEU A 319 -7.96 -8.37 7.38
C LEU A 319 -8.56 -8.83 8.71
N ASP A 320 -8.02 -9.92 9.24
CA ASP A 320 -8.41 -10.48 10.53
C ASP A 320 -7.19 -11.13 11.22
N TYR A 321 -7.33 -11.53 12.48
CA TYR A 321 -6.19 -11.93 13.31
C TYR A 321 -6.33 -13.33 13.89
N TYR A 322 -5.28 -14.14 13.74
CA TYR A 322 -5.26 -15.50 14.27
C TYR A 322 -4.93 -15.57 15.77
N ASN A 323 -4.29 -14.54 16.33
CA ASN A 323 -3.84 -14.51 17.72
C ASN A 323 -4.80 -13.74 18.66
N ALA A 324 -6.08 -13.61 18.29
CA ALA A 324 -7.10 -12.91 19.07
C ALA A 324 -7.23 -13.41 20.53
N ARG A 325 -6.86 -14.67 20.80
CA ARG A 325 -6.93 -15.27 22.14
C ARG A 325 -5.71 -14.99 23.02
N SER A 326 -4.61 -14.47 22.49
CA SER A 326 -3.33 -14.36 23.19
C SER A 326 -3.37 -13.46 24.42
N ASN A 327 -4.00 -12.28 24.34
CA ASN A 327 -4.20 -11.40 25.49
C ASN A 327 -5.31 -10.36 25.21
N TRP A 328 -5.61 -9.50 26.19
CA TRP A 328 -6.67 -8.50 26.08
C TRP A 328 -6.43 -7.45 24.97
N ILE A 329 -5.17 -7.08 24.70
CA ILE A 329 -4.80 -6.16 23.60
C ILE A 329 -5.13 -6.83 22.27
N ALA A 330 -4.75 -8.11 22.08
CA ALA A 330 -5.07 -8.85 20.87
C ALA A 330 -6.58 -8.94 20.62
N ARG A 331 -7.39 -9.13 21.67
CA ARG A 331 -8.87 -9.13 21.58
C ARG A 331 -9.40 -7.78 21.12
N CYS A 332 -8.97 -6.69 21.75
CA CYS A 332 -9.38 -5.34 21.38
C CYS A 332 -8.96 -4.98 19.96
N PHE A 333 -7.73 -5.34 19.58
CA PHE A 333 -7.19 -5.15 18.24
C PHE A 333 -8.03 -5.88 17.18
N THR A 334 -8.32 -7.15 17.42
CA THR A 334 -9.15 -7.98 16.54
C THR A 334 -10.55 -7.40 16.39
N LEU A 335 -11.15 -6.96 17.50
CA LEU A 335 -12.48 -6.35 17.50
C LEU A 335 -12.53 -5.00 16.77
N GLU A 336 -11.51 -4.16 16.95
CA GLU A 336 -11.34 -2.90 16.23
C GLU A 336 -11.27 -3.14 14.71
N TYR A 337 -10.44 -4.09 14.28
CA TYR A 337 -10.29 -4.44 12.87
C TYR A 337 -11.53 -5.09 12.27
N ALA A 338 -12.20 -5.97 13.01
CA ALA A 338 -13.48 -6.52 12.58
C ALA A 338 -14.49 -5.39 12.33
N SER A 339 -14.55 -4.40 13.24
CA SER A 339 -15.41 -3.22 13.09
C SER A 339 -15.08 -2.45 11.82
N TRP A 340 -13.78 -2.23 11.58
CA TRP A 340 -13.29 -1.50 10.42
C TRP A 340 -13.59 -2.22 9.10
N PHE A 341 -13.12 -3.45 8.93
CA PHE A 341 -13.20 -4.18 7.64
C PHE A 341 -14.57 -4.77 7.33
N ARG A 342 -15.40 -5.09 8.34
CA ARG A 342 -16.69 -5.77 8.12
C ARG A 342 -17.91 -4.87 8.27
N VAL A 343 -17.73 -3.66 8.80
CA VAL A 343 -18.84 -2.71 8.99
C VAL A 343 -18.51 -1.35 8.40
N ILE A 344 -17.41 -0.72 8.83
CA ILE A 344 -17.12 0.67 8.45
C ILE A 344 -16.70 0.78 6.98
N LEU A 345 -15.64 0.11 6.53
CA LEU A 345 -15.16 0.22 5.14
C LEU A 345 -16.23 -0.19 4.10
N PRO A 346 -16.95 -1.32 4.25
CA PRO A 346 -18.04 -1.66 3.32
C PRO A 346 -19.17 -0.63 3.36
N GLY A 347 -19.40 0.01 4.51
CA GLY A 347 -20.36 1.10 4.63
C GLY A 347 -19.91 2.36 3.89
N LEU A 348 -18.65 2.77 4.05
CA LEU A 348 -18.07 3.93 3.35
C LEU A 348 -18.08 3.75 1.83
N GLU A 349 -17.73 2.54 1.36
CA GLU A 349 -17.84 2.16 -0.06
C GLU A 349 -19.27 2.37 -0.59
N ARG A 350 -20.27 1.84 0.11
CA ARG A 350 -21.69 1.93 -0.28
C ARG A 350 -22.25 3.35 -0.19
N LEU A 351 -21.68 4.17 0.69
CA LEU A 351 -21.96 5.60 0.74
C LEU A 351 -21.24 6.38 -0.37
N GLY A 352 -20.38 5.74 -1.16
CA GLY A 352 -19.63 6.37 -2.25
C GLY A 352 -18.49 7.29 -1.77
N LEU A 353 -18.07 7.14 -0.51
CA LEU A 353 -16.97 7.86 0.10
C LEU A 353 -15.61 7.27 -0.32
N VAL A 354 -14.54 8.00 -0.04
CA VAL A 354 -13.18 7.51 -0.28
C VAL A 354 -12.88 6.38 0.71
N VAL A 355 -12.38 5.26 0.20
CA VAL A 355 -11.99 4.09 0.99
C VAL A 355 -10.47 4.16 1.23
N PRO A 356 -10.00 4.43 2.47
CA PRO A 356 -8.59 4.26 2.80
C PRO A 356 -8.25 2.75 2.78
N LEU A 357 -7.18 2.39 2.08
CA LEU A 357 -6.78 1.00 1.87
C LEU A 357 -6.01 0.44 3.08
N GLY A 358 -6.02 -0.89 3.22
CA GLY A 358 -5.49 -1.63 4.37
C GLY A 358 -4.05 -2.13 4.24
N GLY A 359 -3.30 -1.72 3.20
CA GLY A 359 -1.86 -2.00 3.07
C GLY A 359 -1.47 -3.39 2.58
N THR A 360 -2.36 -4.36 2.76
CA THR A 360 -2.26 -5.71 2.22
C THR A 360 -3.65 -6.24 1.83
N THR A 361 -3.71 -7.46 1.26
CA THR A 361 -4.93 -8.07 0.72
C THR A 361 -5.60 -7.14 -0.27
N LEU A 362 -4.75 -6.55 -1.10
CA LEU A 362 -5.09 -5.47 -2.00
C LEU A 362 -4.77 -5.91 -3.42
N PHE A 363 -5.76 -5.83 -4.30
CA PHE A 363 -5.63 -6.23 -5.70
C PHE A 363 -5.99 -5.04 -6.58
N LEU A 364 -5.02 -4.60 -7.38
CA LEU A 364 -5.15 -3.45 -8.26
C LEU A 364 -5.17 -3.92 -9.71
N ARG A 365 -6.04 -3.34 -10.53
CA ARG A 365 -5.80 -3.42 -11.98
C ARG A 365 -4.50 -2.69 -12.28
N ARG A 366 -3.62 -3.30 -13.07
CA ARG A 366 -2.31 -2.72 -13.42
C ARG A 366 -2.44 -1.30 -13.97
N HIS A 367 -3.40 -1.07 -14.87
CA HIS A 367 -3.61 0.25 -15.45
C HIS A 367 -4.00 1.31 -14.41
N ALA A 368 -4.72 0.94 -13.34
CA ALA A 368 -5.16 1.87 -12.30
C ALA A 368 -3.98 2.33 -11.44
N ILE A 369 -3.13 1.38 -10.99
CA ILE A 369 -1.93 1.71 -10.20
C ILE A 369 -0.89 2.48 -11.04
N GLU A 370 -0.77 2.16 -12.33
CA GLU A 370 0.10 2.91 -13.24
C GLU A 370 -0.41 4.33 -13.50
N ALA A 371 -1.72 4.52 -13.67
CA ALA A 371 -2.35 5.82 -13.91
C ALA A 371 -2.17 6.79 -12.74
N VAL A 372 -2.23 6.30 -11.49
CA VAL A 372 -2.03 7.13 -10.29
C VAL A 372 -0.55 7.33 -9.91
N GLY A 373 0.37 6.81 -10.73
CA GLY A 373 1.81 6.97 -10.50
C GLY A 373 2.38 6.05 -9.42
N GLY A 374 1.79 4.88 -9.16
CA GLY A 374 2.27 3.92 -8.18
C GLY A 374 2.00 4.32 -6.72
N TRP A 375 2.91 3.95 -5.82
CA TRP A 375 2.85 4.30 -4.40
C TRP A 375 3.70 5.54 -4.11
N ASP A 376 3.29 6.40 -3.18
CA ASP A 376 4.14 7.52 -2.78
C ASP A 376 5.29 7.04 -1.87
N ALA A 377 6.51 7.01 -2.42
CA ALA A 377 7.70 6.52 -1.72
C ALA A 377 8.04 7.27 -0.42
N HIS A 378 7.47 8.46 -0.24
CA HIS A 378 7.70 9.38 0.87
C HIS A 378 6.59 9.34 1.92
N ASN A 379 5.54 8.54 1.71
CA ASN A 379 4.47 8.35 2.68
C ASN A 379 4.74 7.12 3.56
N VAL A 380 4.38 7.19 4.84
CA VAL A 380 4.50 6.06 5.80
C VAL A 380 3.23 5.22 5.91
N THR A 381 2.15 5.68 5.27
CA THR A 381 0.90 4.94 4.98
C THR A 381 0.55 5.16 3.51
N GLU A 382 1.35 4.57 2.63
CA GLU A 382 1.20 4.67 1.18
C GLU A 382 -0.14 4.12 0.67
N ASP A 383 -0.78 3.28 1.44
CA ASP A 383 -2.03 2.57 1.20
C ASP A 383 -3.25 3.48 1.36
N ALA A 384 -3.41 4.12 2.51
CA ALA A 384 -4.46 5.10 2.76
C ALA A 384 -4.38 6.26 1.77
N ASP A 385 -3.16 6.73 1.47
CA ASP A 385 -2.89 7.71 0.42
C ASP A 385 -3.29 7.22 -0.97
N LEU A 386 -2.93 5.97 -1.32
CA LEU A 386 -3.32 5.38 -2.60
C LEU A 386 -4.84 5.34 -2.77
N GLY A 387 -5.60 5.05 -1.70
CA GLY A 387 -7.07 5.09 -1.72
C GLY A 387 -7.61 6.47 -2.10
N VAL A 388 -7.04 7.54 -1.53
CA VAL A 388 -7.38 8.92 -1.89
C VAL A 388 -7.00 9.23 -3.34
N ARG A 389 -5.79 8.85 -3.77
CA ARG A 389 -5.33 9.12 -5.14
C ARG A 389 -6.12 8.37 -6.21
N LEU A 390 -6.53 7.12 -5.95
CA LEU A 390 -7.43 6.38 -6.83
C LEU A 390 -8.76 7.13 -7.01
N ALA A 391 -9.38 7.58 -5.92
CA ALA A 391 -10.62 8.34 -5.96
C ALA A 391 -10.47 9.67 -6.73
N ARG A 392 -9.33 10.38 -6.56
CA ARG A 392 -9.00 11.62 -7.28
C ARG A 392 -8.85 11.41 -8.80
N HIS A 393 -8.44 10.22 -9.22
CA HIS A 393 -8.35 9.84 -10.64
C HIS A 393 -9.62 9.16 -11.16
N GLY A 394 -10.72 9.20 -10.39
CA GLY A 394 -12.02 8.68 -10.80
C GLY A 394 -12.18 7.16 -10.67
N PHE A 395 -11.18 6.46 -10.12
CA PHE A 395 -11.29 5.04 -9.81
C PHE A 395 -12.14 4.80 -8.56
N ARG A 396 -12.68 3.58 -8.47
CA ARG A 396 -13.42 3.05 -7.33
C ARG A 396 -12.64 1.93 -6.67
N THR A 397 -12.81 1.82 -5.37
CA THR A 397 -12.36 0.69 -4.57
C THR A 397 -13.59 -0.07 -4.11
N GLU A 398 -13.60 -1.38 -4.26
CA GLU A 398 -14.65 -2.25 -3.74
C GLU A 398 -14.11 -3.18 -2.67
N LEU A 399 -14.95 -3.51 -1.68
CA LEU A 399 -14.60 -4.45 -0.62
C LEU A 399 -15.03 -5.86 -1.03
N MET A 400 -14.17 -6.84 -0.76
CA MET A 400 -14.42 -8.25 -1.03
C MET A 400 -14.45 -9.04 0.28
N ASP A 401 -15.33 -10.03 0.36
CA ASP A 401 -15.52 -10.86 1.54
C ASP A 401 -14.57 -12.07 1.57
N SER A 402 -13.29 -11.82 1.25
CA SER A 402 -12.21 -12.79 1.39
C SER A 402 -11.28 -12.33 2.49
N VAL A 403 -10.93 -13.25 3.39
CA VAL A 403 -10.16 -12.96 4.60
C VAL A 403 -8.69 -13.32 4.40
N THR A 404 -7.81 -12.45 4.90
CA THR A 404 -6.41 -12.76 5.14
C THR A 404 -6.15 -12.64 6.63
N LEU A 405 -5.58 -13.70 7.22
CA LEU A 405 -5.19 -13.70 8.62
C LEU A 405 -3.78 -13.15 8.80
N GLU A 406 -3.61 -12.30 9.80
CA GLU A 406 -2.36 -11.70 10.22
C GLU A 406 -2.10 -11.95 11.73
N GLU A 407 -0.92 -11.51 12.19
CA GLU A 407 -0.61 -11.42 13.62
C GLU A 407 -0.96 -10.03 14.19
N ALA A 408 -1.84 -9.97 15.18
CA ALA A 408 -2.11 -8.72 15.88
C ALA A 408 -0.90 -8.36 16.76
N ASN A 409 -0.52 -7.09 16.75
CA ASN A 409 0.53 -6.62 17.63
C ASN A 409 0.03 -6.49 19.08
N ALA A 410 0.27 -7.54 19.87
CA ALA A 410 -0.33 -7.69 21.18
C ALA A 410 0.54 -7.19 22.35
N ARG A 411 1.61 -6.42 22.08
CA ARG A 411 2.48 -5.82 23.11
C ARG A 411 2.32 -4.29 23.12
N PRO A 412 2.15 -3.63 24.29
CA PRO A 412 1.79 -2.22 24.36
C PRO A 412 2.70 -1.27 23.57
N TRP A 413 4.03 -1.43 23.70
CA TRP A 413 4.97 -0.52 23.05
C TRP A 413 5.12 -0.75 21.54
N PRO A 414 5.31 -2.00 21.05
CA PRO A 414 5.21 -2.27 19.62
C PRO A 414 3.87 -1.84 19.00
N TRP A 415 2.75 -2.07 19.69
CA TRP A 415 1.42 -1.59 19.29
C TRP A 415 1.41 -0.07 19.10
N ASN A 416 1.94 0.68 20.08
CA ASN A 416 1.98 2.14 20.01
C ASN A 416 2.86 2.63 18.85
N LYS A 417 3.99 1.98 18.58
CA LYS A 417 4.83 2.30 17.40
C LYS A 417 4.07 2.10 16.09
N GLN A 418 3.38 0.97 15.96
CA GLN A 418 2.58 0.65 14.77
C GLN A 418 1.47 1.70 14.58
N ARG A 419 0.70 1.99 15.64
CA ARG A 419 -0.39 2.95 15.60
C ARG A 419 0.08 4.39 15.34
N SER A 420 1.20 4.79 15.93
CA SER A 420 1.81 6.11 15.70
C SER A 420 2.21 6.28 14.24
N ARG A 421 2.74 5.23 13.60
CA ARG A 421 3.07 5.25 12.18
C ARG A 421 1.83 5.46 11.32
N TRP A 422 0.73 4.78 11.62
CA TRP A 422 -0.53 4.92 10.88
C TRP A 422 -1.11 6.33 11.00
N LEU A 423 -1.22 6.84 12.23
CA LEU A 423 -1.74 8.20 12.47
C LEU A 423 -0.83 9.27 11.86
N LYS A 424 0.50 9.08 11.89
CA LYS A 424 1.43 9.97 11.19
C LYS A 424 1.16 10.00 9.69
N GLY A 425 0.99 8.83 9.10
CA GLY A 425 0.69 8.73 7.67
C GLY A 425 -0.68 9.32 7.32
N TYR A 426 -1.68 9.20 8.19
CA TYR A 426 -2.96 9.91 8.01
C TYR A 426 -2.77 11.43 8.01
N ALA A 427 -1.98 11.97 8.94
CA ALA A 427 -1.67 13.40 8.98
C ALA A 427 -0.91 13.86 7.72
N MET A 428 0.07 13.08 7.25
CA MET A 428 0.81 13.37 6.03
C MET A 428 -0.08 13.32 4.78
N SER A 429 -0.90 12.28 4.64
CA SER A 429 -1.82 12.09 3.51
C SER A 429 -2.88 13.19 3.45
N TRP A 430 -3.44 13.57 4.61
CA TRP A 430 -4.35 14.71 4.71
C TRP A 430 -3.67 16.03 4.34
N GLY A 431 -2.46 16.28 4.87
CA GLY A 431 -1.69 17.49 4.56
C GLY A 431 -1.36 17.63 3.07
N VAL A 432 -1.02 16.52 2.39
CA VAL A 432 -0.80 16.51 0.93
C VAL A 432 -2.10 16.74 0.17
N ALA A 433 -3.19 16.07 0.55
CA ALA A 433 -4.49 16.24 -0.10
C ALA A 433 -5.00 17.68 0.03
N MET A 434 -4.80 18.30 1.20
CA MET A 434 -5.22 19.66 1.52
C MET A 434 -4.22 20.75 1.13
N HIS A 435 -3.13 20.41 0.44
CA HIS A 435 -2.21 21.41 -0.11
C HIS A 435 -2.92 22.33 -1.12
N ASP A 436 -3.86 21.79 -1.89
CA ASP A 436 -4.74 22.55 -2.80
C ASP A 436 -6.19 22.04 -2.61
N PRO A 437 -6.93 22.59 -1.63
CA PRO A 437 -8.27 22.11 -1.30
C PRO A 437 -9.28 22.38 -2.42
N GLY A 438 -9.10 23.46 -3.20
CA GLY A 438 -9.96 23.77 -4.34
C GLY A 438 -9.81 22.75 -5.46
N ARG A 439 -8.59 22.27 -5.71
CA ARG A 439 -8.36 21.15 -6.62
C ARG A 439 -8.89 19.83 -6.07
N LEU A 440 -8.64 19.52 -4.80
CA LEU A 440 -9.18 18.31 -4.16
C LEU A 440 -10.71 18.26 -4.26
N TRP A 441 -11.39 19.39 -4.01
CA TRP A 441 -12.83 19.52 -4.15
C TRP A 441 -13.32 19.26 -5.57
N ARG A 442 -12.64 19.81 -6.60
CA ARG A 442 -13.00 19.57 -8.00
C ARG A 442 -12.79 18.12 -8.43
N GLU A 443 -11.73 17.47 -7.95
CA GLU A 443 -11.41 16.09 -8.30
C GLU A 443 -12.33 15.07 -7.60
N LEU A 444 -12.72 15.33 -6.34
CA LEU A 444 -13.52 14.40 -5.53
C LEU A 444 -15.02 14.73 -5.52
N GLY A 445 -15.39 15.99 -5.70
CA GLY A 445 -16.72 16.52 -5.38
C GLY A 445 -16.93 16.69 -3.87
N ALA A 446 -17.99 17.43 -3.51
CA ALA A 446 -18.30 17.82 -2.13
C ALA A 446 -18.38 16.63 -1.16
N TRP A 447 -19.11 15.59 -1.55
CA TRP A 447 -19.40 14.44 -0.69
C TRP A 447 -18.15 13.67 -0.28
N ARG A 448 -17.31 13.32 -1.26
CA ARG A 448 -16.04 12.62 -1.02
C ARG A 448 -15.00 13.51 -0.35
N PHE A 449 -14.99 14.80 -0.66
CA PHE A 449 -14.14 15.78 0.02
C PHE A 449 -14.44 15.82 1.52
N LEU A 450 -15.72 15.93 1.91
CA LEU A 450 -16.14 15.89 3.32
C LEU A 450 -15.77 14.55 3.97
N GLY A 451 -15.96 13.44 3.25
CA GLY A 451 -15.50 12.12 3.71
C GLY A 451 -14.02 12.07 4.06
N VAL A 452 -13.16 12.66 3.23
CA VAL A 452 -11.71 12.75 3.51
C VAL A 452 -11.45 13.57 4.78
N GLN A 453 -12.20 14.66 5.02
CA GLN A 453 -12.05 15.43 6.26
C GLN A 453 -12.41 14.60 7.49
N VAL A 454 -13.55 13.90 7.47
CA VAL A 454 -13.98 13.10 8.61
C VAL A 454 -13.03 11.92 8.86
N LEU A 455 -12.67 11.18 7.80
CA LEU A 455 -11.85 9.97 7.94
C LEU A 455 -10.42 10.25 8.37
N PHE A 456 -9.78 11.30 7.83
CA PHE A 456 -8.39 11.60 8.15
C PHE A 456 -8.28 12.59 9.30
N LEU A 457 -8.77 13.82 9.13
CA LEU A 457 -8.67 14.87 10.15
C LEU A 457 -9.55 14.54 11.36
N GLY A 458 -10.78 14.06 11.14
CA GLY A 458 -11.70 13.69 12.22
C GLY A 458 -11.13 12.57 13.10
N THR A 459 -10.49 11.55 12.52
CA THR A 459 -9.81 10.50 13.29
C THR A 459 -8.64 11.04 14.13
N LEU A 460 -7.81 11.92 13.54
CA LEU A 460 -6.69 12.54 14.26
C LEU A 460 -7.19 13.41 15.43
N ALA A 461 -8.20 14.25 15.17
CA ALA A 461 -8.82 15.11 16.18
C ALA A 461 -9.45 14.26 17.29
N GLN A 462 -10.19 13.21 16.94
CA GLN A 462 -10.86 12.34 17.92
C GLN A 462 -9.86 11.68 18.87
N PHE A 463 -8.74 11.14 18.38
CA PHE A 463 -7.72 10.56 19.25
C PHE A 463 -6.95 11.60 20.04
N ALA A 464 -6.67 12.78 19.47
CA ALA A 464 -5.94 13.83 20.18
C ALA A 464 -6.76 14.43 21.32
N LEU A 465 -8.07 14.55 21.09
CA LEU A 465 -9.05 15.16 21.99
C LEU A 465 -9.75 14.15 22.91
N ALA A 466 -9.47 12.85 22.76
CA ALA A 466 -10.06 11.79 23.59
C ALA A 466 -10.02 12.05 25.11
N PRO A 467 -8.95 12.63 25.70
CA PRO A 467 -8.95 12.96 27.13
C PRO A 467 -10.06 13.94 27.55
N VAL A 468 -10.41 14.90 26.68
CA VAL A 468 -11.51 15.85 26.92
C VAL A 468 -12.86 15.15 26.78
N LEU A 469 -12.98 14.18 25.87
CA LEU A 469 -14.21 13.38 25.75
C LEU A 469 -14.40 12.46 26.98
N TRP A 470 -13.32 11.88 27.50
CA TRP A 470 -13.40 11.00 28.68
C TRP A 470 -13.67 11.75 29.98
N SER A 471 -13.41 13.05 30.07
CA SER A 471 -13.79 13.80 31.27
C SER A 471 -15.31 13.80 31.47
N PHE A 472 -16.12 13.58 30.43
CA PHE A 472 -17.58 13.44 30.57
C PHE A 472 -18.02 12.17 31.31
N TRP A 473 -17.14 11.17 31.49
CA TRP A 473 -17.40 10.09 32.45
C TRP A 473 -17.56 10.61 33.88
N LEU A 474 -16.88 11.70 34.25
CA LEU A 474 -17.05 12.32 35.57
C LEU A 474 -18.51 12.72 35.79
N VAL A 475 -19.16 13.33 34.79
CA VAL A 475 -20.58 13.71 34.87
C VAL A 475 -21.47 12.48 35.08
N ILE A 476 -21.25 11.43 34.29
CA ILE A 476 -22.02 10.17 34.36
C ILE A 476 -21.85 9.48 35.73
N LEU A 477 -20.66 9.56 36.31
CA LEU A 477 -20.33 8.99 37.62
C LEU A 477 -20.75 9.90 38.80
N GLY A 478 -21.40 11.04 38.53
CA GLY A 478 -21.81 12.01 39.55
C GLY A 478 -20.65 12.80 40.18
N MET A 479 -19.49 12.82 39.53
CA MET A 479 -18.31 13.57 39.96
C MET A 479 -18.27 14.99 39.35
N PRO A 480 -17.65 15.97 40.03
CA PRO A 480 -17.51 17.32 39.50
C PRO A 480 -16.73 17.34 38.17
N HIS A 481 -17.31 17.96 37.14
CA HIS A 481 -16.63 18.20 35.87
C HIS A 481 -15.93 19.56 35.89
N PRO A 482 -14.74 19.73 35.25
CA PRO A 482 -14.06 21.03 35.14
C PRO A 482 -14.84 22.13 34.42
N MET A 483 -16.08 21.90 33.96
CA MET A 483 -16.95 22.91 33.36
C MET A 483 -18.21 23.19 34.19
N SER A 484 -18.40 22.54 35.34
CA SER A 484 -19.61 22.72 36.18
C SER A 484 -19.85 24.15 36.68
N PRO A 485 -18.83 24.98 36.98
CA PRO A 485 -19.05 26.39 37.31
C PRO A 485 -19.53 27.26 36.14
N TRP A 486 -19.28 26.85 34.90
CA TRP A 486 -19.43 27.73 33.71
C TRP A 486 -20.54 27.30 32.75
N LEU A 487 -20.93 26.02 32.79
CA LEU A 487 -22.03 25.49 31.99
C LEU A 487 -23.19 25.14 32.91
N ARG A 488 -24.41 25.40 32.42
CA ARG A 488 -25.60 24.92 33.11
C ARG A 488 -25.59 23.41 33.19
N SER A 489 -26.11 22.86 34.29
CA SER A 489 -26.13 21.41 34.53
C SER A 489 -26.78 20.64 33.40
N GLU A 490 -27.84 21.17 32.79
CA GLU A 490 -28.56 20.54 31.68
C GLU A 490 -27.67 20.40 30.44
N THR A 491 -26.85 21.41 30.15
CA THR A 491 -25.91 21.38 29.01
C THR A 491 -24.81 20.33 29.22
N LEU A 492 -24.28 20.22 30.45
CA LEU A 492 -23.26 19.22 30.79
C LEU A 492 -23.81 17.80 30.69
N TRP A 493 -25.01 17.56 31.20
CA TRP A 493 -25.69 16.27 31.06
C TRP A 493 -26.03 15.96 29.60
N GLY A 494 -26.42 16.96 28.80
CA GLY A 494 -26.62 16.82 27.36
C GLY A 494 -25.35 16.35 26.63
N LEU A 495 -24.21 16.98 26.91
CA LEU A 495 -22.91 16.59 26.34
C LEU A 495 -22.48 15.18 26.80
N ALA A 496 -22.65 14.87 28.08
CA ALA A 496 -22.36 13.55 28.63
C ALA A 496 -23.25 12.45 28.02
N LEU A 497 -24.53 12.76 27.75
CA LEU A 497 -25.46 11.85 27.08
C LEU A 497 -25.05 11.61 25.62
N VAL A 498 -24.68 12.65 24.87
CA VAL A 498 -24.17 12.52 23.50
C VAL A 498 -22.92 11.63 23.48
N PHE A 499 -22.01 11.82 24.44
CA PHE A 499 -20.85 10.97 24.64
C PHE A 499 -21.24 9.50 24.90
N ALA A 500 -22.10 9.25 25.89
CA ALA A 500 -22.54 7.89 26.23
C ALA A 500 -23.23 7.18 25.05
N LEU A 501 -24.14 7.87 24.35
CA LEU A 501 -24.83 7.33 23.17
C LEU A 501 -23.86 6.98 22.04
N SER A 502 -22.85 7.81 21.82
CA SER A 502 -21.78 7.54 20.84
C SER A 502 -20.98 6.28 21.18
N GLU A 503 -20.71 6.04 22.46
CA GLU A 503 -20.04 4.81 22.89
C GLU A 503 -20.94 3.58 22.76
N CYS A 504 -22.24 3.70 23.07
CA CYS A 504 -23.20 2.63 22.80
C CYS A 504 -23.25 2.26 21.31
N VAL A 505 -23.24 3.24 20.40
CA VAL A 505 -23.17 3.00 18.95
C VAL A 505 -21.88 2.27 18.59
N SER A 506 -20.73 2.70 19.13
CA SER A 506 -19.44 2.05 18.88
C SER A 506 -19.42 0.60 19.38
N TRP A 507 -19.98 0.32 20.56
CA TRP A 507 -20.10 -1.04 21.10
C TRP A 507 -21.06 -1.92 20.29
N ALA A 508 -22.19 -1.38 19.84
CA ALA A 508 -23.12 -2.11 18.98
C ALA A 508 -22.47 -2.48 17.64
N ILE A 509 -21.71 -1.56 17.04
CA ILE A 509 -20.93 -1.83 15.83
C ILE A 509 -19.88 -2.92 16.08
N ALA A 510 -19.16 -2.84 17.19
CA ALA A 510 -18.16 -3.85 17.56
C ALA A 510 -18.79 -5.24 17.77
N ALA A 511 -19.93 -5.32 18.46
CA ALA A 511 -20.66 -6.57 18.67
C ALA A 511 -21.19 -7.16 17.34
N LEU A 512 -21.73 -6.32 16.46
CA LEU A 512 -22.14 -6.71 15.11
C LEU A 512 -20.95 -7.25 14.31
N ALA A 513 -19.81 -6.56 14.37
CA ALA A 513 -18.61 -6.94 13.66
C ALA A 513 -18.03 -8.28 14.16
N ALA A 514 -18.00 -8.49 15.48
CA ALA A 514 -17.60 -9.76 16.09
C ALA A 514 -18.45 -10.94 15.59
N ARG A 515 -19.77 -10.74 15.46
CA ARG A 515 -20.68 -11.74 14.87
C ARG A 515 -20.36 -11.99 13.39
N ARG A 516 -20.14 -10.93 12.61
CA ARG A 516 -19.76 -11.04 11.18
C ARG A 516 -18.39 -11.69 10.97
N ALA A 517 -17.49 -11.59 11.95
CA ALA A 517 -16.19 -12.25 11.93
C ALA A 517 -16.25 -13.74 12.33
N GLY A 518 -17.44 -14.26 12.68
CA GLY A 518 -17.56 -15.63 13.21
C GLY A 518 -16.99 -15.79 14.63
N GLN A 519 -16.75 -14.68 15.34
CA GLN A 519 -16.17 -14.65 16.69
C GLN A 519 -17.07 -13.89 17.67
N PRO A 520 -18.34 -14.30 17.88
CA PRO A 520 -19.29 -13.55 18.70
C PRO A 520 -18.86 -13.35 20.16
N TRP A 521 -18.00 -14.24 20.69
CA TRP A 521 -17.42 -14.12 22.02
C TRP A 521 -16.58 -12.83 22.22
N LEU A 522 -16.04 -12.25 21.14
CA LEU A 522 -15.33 -10.97 21.21
C LEU A 522 -16.26 -9.80 21.53
N ALA A 523 -17.58 -9.91 21.31
CA ALA A 523 -18.52 -8.84 21.60
C ALA A 523 -18.52 -8.43 23.08
N LEU A 524 -18.23 -9.36 23.99
CA LEU A 524 -18.10 -9.10 25.43
C LEU A 524 -16.93 -8.15 25.76
N TRP A 525 -15.97 -8.00 24.85
CA TRP A 525 -14.81 -7.13 25.00
C TRP A 525 -15.04 -5.72 24.42
N ALA A 526 -16.20 -5.44 23.82
CA ALA A 526 -16.49 -4.12 23.25
C ALA A 526 -16.36 -2.97 24.27
N PRO A 527 -16.81 -3.09 25.53
CA PRO A 527 -16.58 -2.05 26.54
C PRO A 527 -15.10 -1.79 26.82
N MET A 528 -14.24 -2.80 26.71
CA MET A 528 -12.80 -2.67 26.95
C MET A 528 -12.08 -1.83 25.90
N LEU A 529 -12.73 -1.52 24.76
CA LEU A 529 -12.22 -0.55 23.81
C LEU A 529 -11.99 0.84 24.45
N GLN A 530 -12.76 1.21 25.48
CA GLN A 530 -12.55 2.45 26.23
C GLN A 530 -11.22 2.49 26.99
N VAL A 531 -10.75 1.34 27.46
CA VAL A 531 -9.48 1.20 28.18
C VAL A 531 -8.31 0.99 27.20
N TYR A 532 -8.60 0.53 25.99
CA TYR A 532 -7.63 0.34 24.90
C TYR A 532 -7.26 1.65 24.18
N PHE A 533 -8.22 2.51 23.87
CA PHE A 533 -7.97 3.75 23.11
C PHE A 533 -7.09 4.82 23.79
N PRO A 534 -6.86 4.86 25.13
CA PRO A 534 -5.79 5.67 25.73
C PRO A 534 -4.41 5.44 25.10
N LEU A 535 -4.12 4.21 24.67
CA LEU A 535 -2.88 3.92 23.94
C LEU A 535 -2.85 4.65 22.58
N ALA A 536 -4.00 4.80 21.91
CA ALA A 536 -4.13 5.53 20.65
C ALA A 536 -3.92 7.05 20.83
N THR A 537 -4.38 7.60 21.96
CA THR A 537 -4.08 9.00 22.34
C THR A 537 -2.57 9.22 22.47
N ILE A 538 -1.86 8.33 23.18
CA ILE A 538 -0.39 8.43 23.26
C ILE A 538 0.23 8.32 21.85
N ALA A 539 -0.32 7.43 21.01
CA ALA A 539 0.16 7.23 19.65
C ALA A 539 -0.03 8.46 18.76
N VAL A 540 -1.16 9.17 18.84
CA VAL A 540 -1.39 10.36 18.01
C VAL A 540 -0.47 11.52 18.38
N TRP A 541 -0.24 11.75 19.67
CA TRP A 541 0.68 12.81 20.12
C TRP A 541 2.13 12.50 19.72
N ARG A 542 2.52 11.23 19.83
CA ARG A 542 3.80 10.76 19.30
C ARG A 542 3.89 10.94 17.78
N ALA A 543 2.82 10.61 17.05
CA ALA A 543 2.75 10.77 15.60
C ALA A 543 2.93 12.23 15.17
N LEU A 544 2.20 13.17 15.81
CA LEU A 544 2.31 14.60 15.55
C LEU A 544 3.73 15.12 15.82
N TRP A 545 4.35 14.70 16.94
CA TRP A 545 5.74 15.02 17.21
C TRP A 545 6.70 14.45 16.14
N GLN A 546 6.44 13.23 15.67
CA GLN A 546 7.23 12.61 14.60
C GLN A 546 7.05 13.31 13.25
N VAL A 547 5.86 13.80 12.90
CA VAL A 547 5.67 14.62 11.69
C VAL A 547 6.64 15.80 11.70
N LEU A 548 6.78 16.46 12.86
CA LEU A 548 7.66 17.62 13.02
C LEU A 548 9.15 17.26 12.99
N ARG A 549 9.56 16.23 13.72
CA ARG A 549 10.99 15.89 13.93
C ARG A 549 11.53 14.84 12.97
N ARG A 550 10.74 13.83 12.61
CA ARG A 550 11.15 12.62 11.88
C ARG A 550 10.04 12.11 10.92
N PRO A 551 9.62 12.89 9.91
CA PRO A 551 8.44 12.60 9.09
C PRO A 551 8.55 11.25 8.36
N PHE A 552 9.73 10.96 7.79
CA PHE A 552 9.98 9.74 7.01
C PHE A 552 10.48 8.55 7.84
N LEU A 553 10.47 8.64 9.19
CA LEU A 553 10.89 7.52 10.03
C LEU A 553 9.87 6.39 9.93
N TRP A 554 10.30 5.23 9.43
CA TRP A 554 9.50 4.02 9.43
C TRP A 554 9.91 3.11 10.60
N GLU A 555 9.02 2.96 11.59
CA GLU A 555 9.24 2.08 12.74
C GLU A 555 8.62 0.70 12.48
N LYS A 556 9.44 -0.25 12.01
CA LYS A 556 9.01 -1.62 11.77
C LYS A 556 8.77 -2.37 13.09
N THR A 557 7.69 -3.14 13.14
CA THR A 557 7.39 -4.10 14.20
C THR A 557 7.86 -5.49 13.81
N ARG A 558 8.28 -6.30 14.78
CA ARG A 558 8.63 -7.71 14.52
C ARG A 558 7.35 -8.53 14.51
N HIS A 559 7.24 -9.45 13.55
CA HIS A 559 6.17 -10.44 13.46
C HIS A 559 6.76 -11.84 13.75
N GLY A 560 5.89 -12.84 13.89
CA GLY A 560 6.20 -14.21 14.26
C GLY A 560 6.38 -14.44 15.77
N VAL A 561 5.89 -13.54 16.63
CA VAL A 561 6.07 -13.66 18.10
C VAL A 561 5.07 -14.64 18.70
N PHE A 562 3.87 -14.69 18.14
CA PHE A 562 2.75 -15.54 18.54
C PHE A 562 2.35 -16.48 17.41
N ASN A 563 3.30 -16.91 16.57
CA ASN A 563 3.04 -17.88 15.51
C ASN A 563 2.39 -19.14 16.11
N PRO A 564 1.22 -19.57 15.62
CA PRO A 564 0.58 -20.76 16.12
C PRO A 564 1.42 -21.99 15.73
N THR A 565 1.55 -22.93 16.67
CA THR A 565 2.19 -24.24 16.44
C THR A 565 1.28 -25.20 15.65
N THR A 566 0.05 -24.80 15.36
CA THR A 566 -0.97 -25.59 14.65
C THR A 566 -1.37 -24.85 13.37
N PRO A 567 -1.67 -25.55 12.25
CA PRO A 567 -2.14 -24.91 11.02
C PRO A 567 -3.34 -24.00 11.28
N LEU A 568 -3.32 -22.83 10.63
CA LEU A 568 -4.34 -21.79 10.78
C LEU A 568 -5.69 -22.28 10.28
N THR A 569 -6.66 -22.45 11.19
CA THR A 569 -8.06 -22.65 10.78
C THR A 569 -8.66 -21.30 10.41
N LEU A 570 -8.88 -21.05 9.12
CA LEU A 570 -9.60 -19.87 8.66
C LEU A 570 -11.03 -19.90 9.19
N PRO A 571 -11.62 -18.75 9.61
CA PRO A 571 -13.03 -18.70 9.94
C PRO A 571 -13.84 -19.14 8.70
N PRO A 572 -14.91 -19.93 8.88
CA PRO A 572 -15.74 -20.36 7.77
C PRO A 572 -16.28 -19.13 7.03
N PRO A 573 -16.44 -19.19 5.69
CA PRO A 573 -17.05 -18.11 4.94
C PRO A 573 -18.40 -17.76 5.59
N PRO A 574 -18.75 -16.47 5.70
CA PRO A 574 -20.03 -16.08 6.27
C PRO A 574 -21.14 -16.81 5.52
N SER A 575 -22.06 -17.41 6.28
CA SER A 575 -23.21 -18.10 5.71
C SER A 575 -23.88 -17.19 4.65
N PRO A 576 -24.20 -17.70 3.44
CA PRO A 576 -24.88 -16.91 2.45
C PRO A 576 -26.14 -16.37 3.11
N ARG A 577 -26.25 -15.03 3.19
CA ARG A 577 -27.37 -14.36 3.87
C ARG A 577 -28.66 -15.02 3.39
N ARG A 578 -29.34 -15.78 4.26
CA ARG A 578 -30.63 -16.39 3.95
C ARG A 578 -31.51 -15.28 3.44
N ALA A 579 -32.02 -15.43 2.21
CA ALA A 579 -33.05 -14.56 1.71
C ALA A 579 -34.22 -14.68 2.69
N SER A 580 -34.59 -13.58 3.34
CA SER A 580 -35.98 -13.42 3.73
C SER A 580 -36.75 -13.44 2.41
N ALA A 581 -37.40 -14.56 2.11
CA ALA A 581 -38.43 -14.60 1.09
C ALA A 581 -39.49 -13.58 1.51
N GLY A 582 -39.62 -12.51 0.74
CA GLY A 582 -40.54 -11.41 0.95
C GLY A 582 -40.73 -10.70 -0.37
#